data_AF-A0A7Y7ZD67-F1
#
_entry.id   AF-A0A7Y7ZD67-F1
#
_cell.length_a   1.000
_cell.length_b   1.000
_cell.length_c   1.000
_cell.angle_alpha   90.00
_cell.angle_beta   90.00
_cell.angle_gamma   90.00
#
_symmetry.space_group_name_H-M   'P 1'
#
loop_
_entity.id
_entity.type
_entity.pdbx_description
1 polymer ?
#
loop_
_entity_poly.entity_id
_entity_poly.type
_entity_poly.pdbx_seq_one_letter_code
_entity_poly.pdbx_strand_id
1 'polypeptide(L)'
;MQSLEKLTIDRRNHQQEIRELEGQIAQWEEQLSNLSFAGTRDGEEMLVNLRNTVSRVGSIEHKISLIDNSIAWFDRKANSVELMAAYKEKMENWSLDKADLQGKRKILVARLEELRARNEQARTEARQAEEEAARAYAQAVAWGDAGGEKSAAADVQKAAKVLSDEMEQQRRQGLIVSAMEQEIKLIDEHIEEAIREYEKSERSAVGLATERLQEEWNVAVQQLIAIGAKLYSGKRYMGHDQYAFRDFKVRDELDSDIAWDWSDLLKLSYQYGPEQIIDLQAATLVEVEAS
;
A
#
# COMPACT_ATOMS: atom_id res chain seq x y z
N MET A 1 17.13 -12.84 -18.89
CA MET A 1 15.65 -12.78 -18.95
C MET A 1 15.11 -13.36 -20.29
N GLN A 2 14.03 -14.14 -20.28
CA GLN A 2 13.42 -14.74 -21.49
C GLN A 2 12.51 -13.76 -22.24
N SER A 3 12.24 -13.98 -23.54
CA SER A 3 11.31 -13.13 -24.31
C SER A 3 9.85 -13.35 -23.90
N LEU A 4 9.01 -12.30 -24.02
CA LEU A 4 7.59 -12.34 -23.70
C LEU A 4 6.84 -13.45 -24.45
N GLU A 5 7.18 -13.64 -25.73
CA GLU A 5 6.61 -14.70 -26.56
C GLU A 5 6.92 -16.09 -25.99
N LYS A 6 8.18 -16.32 -25.58
CA LYS A 6 8.61 -17.58 -24.97
C LYS A 6 7.89 -17.82 -23.65
N LEU A 7 7.81 -16.81 -22.78
CA LEU A 7 7.10 -16.90 -21.50
C LEU A 7 5.62 -17.26 -21.69
N THR A 8 4.96 -16.67 -22.69
CA THR A 8 3.55 -16.95 -23.00
C THR A 8 3.34 -18.39 -23.49
N ILE A 9 4.26 -18.91 -24.30
CA ILE A 9 4.26 -20.30 -24.75
C ILE A 9 4.49 -21.25 -23.56
N ASP A 10 5.52 -20.99 -22.75
CA ASP A 10 5.88 -21.82 -21.60
C ASP A 10 4.74 -21.88 -20.57
N ARG A 11 4.07 -20.73 -20.32
CA ARG A 11 2.86 -20.68 -19.49
C ARG A 11 1.76 -21.59 -20.01
N ARG A 12 1.47 -21.52 -21.32
CA ARG A 12 0.42 -22.34 -21.94
C ARG A 12 0.75 -23.83 -21.83
N ASN A 13 2.01 -24.20 -22.04
CA ASN A 13 2.47 -25.58 -21.92
C ASN A 13 2.29 -26.11 -20.49
N HIS A 14 2.69 -25.34 -19.48
CA HIS A 14 2.49 -25.70 -18.08
C HIS A 14 1.01 -25.80 -17.68
N GLN A 15 0.14 -24.94 -18.21
CA GLN A 15 -1.30 -25.05 -18.00
C GLN A 15 -1.89 -26.31 -18.63
N GLN A 16 -1.39 -26.72 -19.79
CA GLN A 16 -1.80 -27.98 -20.40
C GLN A 16 -1.33 -29.17 -19.56
N GLU A 17 -0.08 -29.15 -19.08
CA GLU A 17 0.48 -30.18 -18.20
C GLU A 17 -0.34 -30.33 -16.92
N ILE A 18 -0.74 -29.23 -16.27
CA ILE A 18 -1.64 -29.27 -15.10
C ILE A 18 -2.95 -29.98 -15.44
N ARG A 19 -3.62 -29.59 -16.54
CA ARG A 19 -4.89 -30.23 -16.94
C ARG A 19 -4.76 -31.73 -17.17
N GLU A 20 -3.63 -32.17 -17.74
CA GLU A 20 -3.34 -33.59 -17.96
C GLU A 20 -3.12 -34.33 -16.62
N LEU A 21 -2.39 -33.72 -15.68
CA LEU A 21 -2.14 -34.30 -14.36
C LEU A 21 -3.40 -34.32 -13.48
N GLU A 22 -4.22 -33.27 -13.52
CA GLU A 22 -5.53 -33.21 -12.84
C GLU A 22 -6.49 -34.29 -13.37
N GLY A 23 -6.48 -34.53 -14.68
CA GLY A 23 -7.23 -35.64 -15.28
C GLY A 23 -6.77 -37.01 -14.76
N GLN A 24 -5.47 -37.23 -14.58
CA GLN A 24 -4.94 -38.46 -13.99
C GLN A 24 -5.28 -38.60 -12.51
N ILE A 25 -5.16 -37.51 -11.74
CA ILE A 25 -5.55 -37.44 -10.32
C ILE A 25 -7.01 -37.86 -10.17
N ALA A 26 -7.93 -37.27 -10.95
CA ALA A 26 -9.36 -37.59 -10.88
C ALA A 26 -9.64 -39.07 -11.18
N GLN A 27 -8.95 -39.66 -12.18
CA GLN A 27 -9.09 -41.08 -12.51
C GLN A 27 -8.61 -41.99 -11.36
N TRP A 28 -7.49 -41.66 -10.72
CA TRP A 28 -6.98 -42.42 -9.58
C TRP A 28 -7.87 -42.26 -8.35
N GLU A 29 -8.39 -41.06 -8.07
CA GLU A 29 -9.34 -40.83 -6.98
C GLU A 29 -10.62 -41.65 -7.16
N GLU A 30 -11.14 -41.75 -8.38
CA GLU A 30 -12.30 -42.60 -8.70
C GLU A 30 -11.99 -44.08 -8.45
N GLN A 31 -10.83 -44.57 -8.89
CA GLN A 31 -10.41 -45.97 -8.67
C GLN A 31 -10.19 -46.29 -7.19
N LEU A 32 -9.57 -45.36 -6.45
CA LEU A 32 -9.30 -45.48 -5.01
C LEU A 32 -10.55 -45.33 -4.14
N SER A 33 -11.65 -44.77 -4.69
CA SER A 33 -12.96 -44.76 -4.01
C SER A 33 -13.48 -46.18 -3.75
N ASN A 34 -13.03 -47.18 -4.52
CA ASN A 34 -13.29 -48.58 -4.23
C ASN A 34 -12.40 -49.09 -3.09
N LEU A 35 -12.99 -49.18 -1.89
CA LEU A 35 -12.31 -49.64 -0.65
C LEU A 35 -11.67 -51.03 -0.76
N SER A 36 -12.20 -51.92 -1.62
CA SER A 36 -11.61 -53.24 -1.83
C SER A 36 -10.31 -53.19 -2.63
N PHE A 37 -10.18 -52.21 -3.53
CA PHE A 37 -8.99 -51.95 -4.32
C PHE A 37 -7.96 -51.14 -3.53
N ALA A 38 -8.41 -50.12 -2.77
CA ALA A 38 -7.54 -49.27 -1.97
C ALA A 38 -6.73 -50.03 -0.90
N GLY A 39 -7.27 -51.13 -0.37
CA GLY A 39 -6.57 -52.00 0.58
C GLY A 39 -5.60 -53.00 -0.04
N THR A 40 -5.39 -52.99 -1.35
CA THR A 40 -4.42 -53.84 -2.05
C THR A 40 -3.07 -53.14 -2.17
N ARG A 41 -2.01 -53.93 -2.41
CA ARG A 41 -0.67 -53.40 -2.71
C ARG A 41 -0.68 -52.42 -3.90
N ASP A 42 -1.46 -52.72 -4.94
CA ASP A 42 -1.57 -51.87 -6.13
C ASP A 42 -2.32 -50.55 -5.81
N GLY A 43 -3.29 -50.58 -4.89
CA GLY A 43 -3.97 -49.40 -4.36
C GLY A 43 -3.03 -48.51 -3.53
N GLU A 44 -2.19 -49.10 -2.68
CA GLU A 44 -1.17 -48.37 -1.91
C GLU A 44 -0.14 -47.68 -2.82
N GLU A 45 0.31 -48.35 -3.88
CA GLU A 45 1.20 -47.76 -4.89
C GLU A 45 0.53 -46.60 -5.65
N MET A 46 -0.75 -46.74 -5.98
CA MET A 46 -1.54 -45.68 -6.61
C MET A 46 -1.69 -44.45 -5.71
N LEU A 47 -1.86 -44.63 -4.39
CA LEU A 47 -1.89 -43.52 -3.42
C LEU A 47 -0.56 -42.75 -3.38
N VAL A 48 0.57 -43.45 -3.48
CA VAL A 48 1.90 -42.81 -3.57
C VAL A 48 2.02 -42.01 -4.88
N ASN A 49 1.60 -42.59 -6.01
CA ASN A 49 1.60 -41.90 -7.30
C ASN A 49 0.69 -40.68 -7.33
N LEU A 50 -0.50 -40.76 -6.71
CA LEU A 50 -1.43 -39.66 -6.51
C LEU A 50 -0.75 -38.51 -5.76
N ARG A 51 -0.15 -38.80 -4.60
CA ARG A 51 0.54 -37.78 -3.79
C ARG A 51 1.69 -37.11 -4.54
N ASN A 52 2.48 -37.88 -5.27
CA ASN A 52 3.58 -37.36 -6.09
C ASN A 52 3.06 -36.45 -7.21
N THR A 53 1.95 -36.83 -7.85
CA THR A 53 1.34 -36.08 -8.94
C THR A 53 0.70 -34.78 -8.46
N VAL A 54 -0.01 -34.81 -7.33
CA VAL A 54 -0.50 -33.59 -6.65
C VAL A 54 0.66 -32.65 -6.30
N SER A 55 1.77 -33.19 -5.79
CA SER A 55 2.97 -32.39 -5.49
C SER A 55 3.58 -31.78 -6.76
N ARG A 56 3.57 -32.52 -7.87
CA ARG A 56 4.04 -32.02 -9.18
C ARG A 56 3.14 -30.89 -9.70
N VAL A 57 1.82 -31.00 -9.56
CA VAL A 57 0.87 -29.92 -9.89
C VAL A 57 1.26 -28.65 -9.14
N GLY A 58 1.42 -28.72 -7.82
CA GLY A 58 1.84 -27.56 -7.01
C GLY A 58 3.18 -26.96 -7.44
N SER A 59 4.14 -27.80 -7.88
CA SER A 59 5.41 -27.30 -8.43
C SER A 59 5.23 -26.55 -9.76
N ILE A 60 4.35 -27.03 -10.64
CA ILE A 60 4.06 -26.39 -11.93
C ILE A 60 3.28 -25.10 -11.72
N GLU A 61 2.31 -25.07 -10.80
CA GLU A 61 1.59 -23.86 -10.41
C GLU A 61 2.55 -22.76 -9.93
N HIS A 62 3.53 -23.12 -9.12
CA HIS A 62 4.58 -22.18 -8.71
C HIS A 62 5.36 -21.63 -9.91
N LYS A 63 5.74 -22.48 -10.88
CA LYS A 63 6.41 -22.03 -12.12
C LYS A 63 5.53 -21.08 -12.92
N ILE A 64 4.23 -21.37 -13.05
CA ILE A 64 3.27 -20.48 -13.71
C ILE A 64 3.22 -19.13 -13.00
N SER A 65 3.19 -19.10 -11.67
CA SER A 65 3.23 -17.84 -10.90
C SER A 65 4.49 -17.01 -11.19
N LEU A 66 5.66 -17.64 -11.30
CA LEU A 66 6.91 -16.95 -11.68
C LEU A 66 6.85 -16.39 -13.11
N ILE A 67 6.27 -17.15 -14.04
CA ILE A 67 6.07 -16.70 -15.43
C ILE A 67 5.08 -15.53 -15.47
N ASP A 68 3.98 -15.61 -14.73
CA ASP A 68 2.97 -14.54 -14.64
C ASP A 68 3.57 -13.25 -14.08
N ASN A 69 4.43 -13.35 -13.07
CA ASN A 69 5.18 -12.20 -12.55
C ASN A 69 6.09 -11.58 -13.62
N SER A 70 6.74 -12.41 -14.43
CA SER A 70 7.62 -11.94 -15.53
C SER A 70 6.83 -11.26 -16.64
N ILE A 71 5.68 -11.82 -17.02
CA ILE A 71 4.76 -11.21 -18.01
C ILE A 71 4.24 -9.87 -17.48
N ALA A 72 3.78 -9.83 -16.22
CA ALA A 72 3.31 -8.60 -15.60
C ALA A 72 4.40 -7.52 -15.53
N TRP A 73 5.66 -7.91 -15.34
CA TRP A 73 6.79 -6.98 -15.42
C TRP A 73 6.95 -6.39 -16.84
N PHE A 74 6.83 -7.20 -17.90
CA PHE A 74 6.86 -6.70 -19.28
C PHE A 74 5.72 -5.72 -19.57
N ASP A 75 4.52 -6.01 -19.07
CA ASP A 75 3.36 -5.13 -19.24
C ASP A 75 3.55 -3.81 -18.47
N ARG A 76 4.03 -3.86 -17.22
CA ARG A 76 4.36 -2.66 -16.44
C ARG A 76 5.45 -1.83 -17.10
N LYS A 77 6.45 -2.50 -17.69
CA LYS A 77 7.52 -1.85 -18.45
C LYS A 77 6.97 -1.07 -19.62
N ALA A 78 6.17 -1.72 -20.46
CA ALA A 78 5.58 -1.11 -21.65
C ALA A 78 4.69 0.11 -21.30
N ASN A 79 3.97 0.02 -20.17
CA ASN A 79 3.00 1.04 -19.76
C ASN A 79 3.50 1.93 -18.60
N SER A 80 4.81 1.97 -18.35
CA SER A 80 5.37 2.57 -17.13
C SER A 80 5.04 4.06 -16.97
N VAL A 81 5.05 4.83 -18.05
CA VAL A 81 4.71 6.27 -18.02
C VAL A 81 3.25 6.49 -17.64
N GLU A 82 2.34 5.76 -18.27
CA GLU A 82 0.89 5.86 -18.01
C GLU A 82 0.55 5.38 -16.59
N LEU A 83 1.14 4.26 -16.15
CA LEU A 83 0.96 3.75 -14.79
C LEU A 83 1.48 4.73 -13.74
N MET A 84 2.65 5.34 -13.96
CA MET A 84 3.21 6.33 -13.05
C MET A 84 2.32 7.58 -12.96
N ALA A 85 1.78 8.05 -14.09
CA ALA A 85 0.83 9.16 -14.11
C ALA A 85 -0.44 8.81 -13.31
N ALA A 86 -1.00 7.63 -13.53
CA ALA A 86 -2.18 7.16 -12.81
C ALA A 86 -1.94 7.02 -11.30
N TYR A 87 -0.75 6.57 -10.86
CA TYR A 87 -0.42 6.52 -9.43
C TYR A 87 -0.30 7.91 -8.82
N LYS A 88 0.33 8.88 -9.52
CA LYS A 88 0.42 10.26 -9.06
C LYS A 88 -0.95 10.91 -8.91
N GLU A 89 -1.83 10.73 -9.90
CA GLU A 89 -3.20 11.20 -9.84
C GLU A 89 -3.98 10.59 -8.67
N LYS A 90 -3.86 9.26 -8.45
CA LYS A 90 -4.48 8.61 -7.30
C LYS A 90 -3.98 9.17 -5.96
N MET A 91 -2.66 9.33 -5.82
CA MET A 91 -2.06 9.91 -4.61
C MET A 91 -2.55 11.34 -4.36
N GLU A 92 -2.64 12.16 -5.41
CA GLU A 92 -3.17 13.51 -5.32
C GLU A 92 -4.64 13.52 -4.87
N ASN A 93 -5.48 12.70 -5.50
CA ASN A 93 -6.90 12.57 -5.15
C ASN A 93 -7.10 12.13 -3.69
N TRP A 94 -6.36 11.11 -3.22
CA TRP A 94 -6.44 10.67 -1.83
C TRP A 94 -5.90 11.71 -0.85
N SER A 95 -4.87 12.47 -1.24
CA SER A 95 -4.36 13.57 -0.43
C SER A 95 -5.38 14.71 -0.29
N LEU A 96 -6.09 15.04 -1.38
CA LEU A 96 -7.16 16.04 -1.37
C LEU A 96 -8.35 15.59 -0.53
N ASP A 97 -8.79 14.34 -0.70
CA ASP A 97 -9.89 13.77 0.07
C ASP A 97 -9.58 13.74 1.58
N LYS A 98 -8.37 13.29 1.94
CA LYS A 98 -7.89 13.35 3.33
C LYS A 98 -7.94 14.77 3.89
N ALA A 99 -7.47 15.77 3.14
CA ALA A 99 -7.45 17.16 3.59
C ALA A 99 -8.88 17.72 3.78
N ASP A 100 -9.80 17.39 2.88
CA ASP A 100 -11.21 17.76 2.98
C ASP A 100 -11.88 17.10 4.20
N LEU A 101 -11.68 15.80 4.41
CA LEU A 101 -12.18 15.06 5.57
C LEU A 101 -11.64 15.64 6.89
N GLN A 102 -10.36 15.97 6.95
CA GLN A 102 -9.76 16.65 8.11
C GLN A 102 -10.38 18.03 8.36
N GLY A 103 -10.68 18.77 7.30
CA GLY A 103 -11.41 20.04 7.37
C GLY A 103 -12.81 19.88 7.96
N LYS A 104 -13.59 18.93 7.41
CA LYS A 104 -14.94 18.57 7.91
C LYS A 104 -14.91 18.13 9.37
N ARG A 105 -13.98 17.25 9.73
CA ARG A 105 -13.77 16.80 11.11
C ARG A 105 -13.54 17.97 12.06
N LYS A 106 -12.65 18.89 11.70
CA LYS A 106 -12.32 20.05 12.54
C LYS A 106 -13.54 20.94 12.77
N ILE A 107 -14.33 21.20 11.72
CA ILE A 107 -15.57 21.98 11.82
C ILE A 107 -16.56 21.28 12.76
N LEU A 108 -16.74 19.97 12.59
CA LEU A 108 -17.69 19.19 13.38
C LEU A 108 -17.30 19.11 14.85
N VAL A 109 -16.02 18.90 15.16
CA VAL A 109 -15.48 18.93 16.53
C VAL A 109 -15.69 20.29 17.18
N ALA A 110 -15.35 21.38 16.49
CA ALA A 110 -15.55 22.73 17.01
C ALA A 110 -17.04 23.01 17.32
N ARG A 111 -17.93 22.57 16.43
CA ARG A 111 -19.38 22.73 16.63
C ARG A 111 -19.92 21.87 17.78
N LEU A 112 -19.38 20.66 17.95
CA LEU A 112 -19.73 19.77 19.05
C LEU A 112 -19.32 20.36 20.41
N GLU A 113 -18.12 20.92 20.50
CA GLU A 113 -17.62 21.60 21.70
C GLU A 113 -18.46 22.84 22.03
N GLU A 114 -18.78 23.66 21.03
CA GLU A 114 -19.65 24.83 21.21
C GLU A 114 -21.04 24.42 21.71
N LEU A 115 -21.63 23.38 21.13
CA LEU A 115 -22.94 22.86 21.55
C LEU A 115 -22.89 22.38 23.00
N ARG A 116 -21.86 21.62 23.38
CA ARG A 116 -21.68 21.15 24.77
C ARG A 116 -21.55 22.30 25.76
N ALA A 117 -20.75 23.31 25.42
CA ALA A 117 -20.56 24.49 26.26
C ALA A 117 -21.89 25.26 26.46
N ARG A 118 -22.65 25.48 25.38
CA ARG A 118 -23.97 26.13 25.44
C ARG A 118 -24.96 25.34 26.30
N ASN A 119 -24.99 24.01 26.16
CA ASN A 119 -25.91 23.17 26.93
C ASN A 119 -25.57 23.17 28.42
N GLU A 120 -24.28 23.11 28.77
CA GLU A 120 -23.86 23.18 30.17
C GLU A 120 -24.17 24.56 30.77
N GLN A 121 -23.91 25.64 30.01
CA GLN A 121 -24.25 26.99 30.45
C GLN A 121 -25.75 27.13 30.72
N ALA A 122 -26.61 26.75 29.77
CA ALA A 122 -28.06 26.82 29.93
C ALA A 122 -28.56 26.02 31.15
N ARG A 123 -27.96 24.84 31.38
CA ARG A 123 -28.25 24.03 32.57
C ARG A 123 -27.86 24.71 33.88
N THR A 124 -26.68 25.34 33.92
CA THR A 124 -26.23 26.05 35.13
C THR A 124 -27.09 27.27 35.42
N GLU A 125 -27.47 28.04 34.38
CA GLU A 125 -28.34 29.21 34.51
C GLU A 125 -29.74 28.82 34.99
N ALA A 126 -30.33 27.76 34.42
CA ALA A 126 -31.65 27.28 34.84
C ALA A 126 -31.68 26.81 36.31
N ARG A 127 -30.61 26.12 36.77
CA ARG A 127 -30.46 25.71 38.17
C ARG A 127 -30.27 26.90 39.11
N GLN A 128 -29.44 27.87 38.73
CA GLN A 128 -29.23 29.08 39.52
C GLN A 128 -30.54 29.86 39.69
N ALA A 129 -31.32 30.02 38.62
CA ALA A 129 -32.61 30.69 38.69
C ALA A 129 -33.60 29.98 39.64
N GLU A 130 -33.61 28.64 39.67
CA GLU A 130 -34.41 27.86 40.61
C GLU A 130 -33.95 28.04 42.06
N GLU A 131 -32.64 27.96 42.31
CA GLU A 131 -32.06 28.15 43.64
C GLU A 131 -32.32 29.57 44.18
N GLU A 132 -32.17 30.59 43.35
CA GLU A 132 -32.43 31.98 43.71
C GLU A 132 -33.90 32.22 44.05
N ALA A 133 -34.82 31.68 43.24
CA ALA A 133 -36.26 31.77 43.50
C ALA A 133 -36.63 31.05 44.82
N ALA A 134 -36.07 29.86 45.07
CA ALA A 134 -36.30 29.11 46.29
C ALA A 134 -35.77 29.84 47.54
N ARG A 135 -34.59 30.48 47.43
CA ARG A 135 -34.03 31.31 48.51
C ARG A 135 -34.90 32.54 48.79
N ALA A 136 -35.37 33.23 47.75
CA ALA A 136 -36.25 34.38 47.90
C ALA A 136 -37.56 34.00 48.61
N TYR A 137 -38.14 32.84 48.25
CA TYR A 137 -39.31 32.32 48.92
C TYR A 137 -39.05 32.02 50.40
N ALA A 138 -37.96 31.30 50.72
CA ALA A 138 -37.58 31.00 52.10
C ALA A 138 -37.34 32.28 52.94
N GLN A 139 -36.75 33.32 52.34
CA GLN A 139 -36.57 34.61 52.99
C GLN A 139 -37.91 35.30 53.27
N ALA A 140 -38.81 35.39 52.28
CA ALA A 140 -40.12 36.02 52.45
C ALA A 140 -40.93 35.35 53.57
N VAL A 141 -40.90 34.00 53.62
CA VAL A 141 -41.52 33.22 54.70
C VAL A 141 -40.88 33.53 56.06
N ALA A 142 -39.55 33.61 56.14
CA ALA A 142 -38.84 33.89 57.39
C ALA A 142 -39.15 35.28 57.96
N TRP A 143 -39.40 36.28 57.10
CA TRP A 143 -39.72 37.66 57.51
C TRP A 143 -41.22 37.94 57.63
N GLY A 144 -42.08 36.96 57.31
CA GLY A 144 -43.54 37.11 57.38
C GLY A 144 -44.13 38.06 56.33
N ASP A 145 -43.41 38.28 55.22
CA ASP A 145 -43.88 39.12 54.11
C ASP A 145 -44.81 38.31 53.19
N ALA A 146 -46.11 38.33 53.50
CA ALA A 146 -47.13 37.62 52.72
C ALA A 146 -47.22 38.08 51.24
N GLY A 147 -46.84 39.33 50.95
CA GLY A 147 -46.79 39.85 49.58
C GLY A 147 -45.60 39.30 48.81
N GLY A 148 -44.42 39.34 49.44
CA GLY A 148 -43.19 38.73 48.94
C GLY A 148 -43.31 37.22 48.78
N GLU A 149 -43.98 36.52 49.69
CA GLU A 149 -44.19 35.07 49.63
C GLU A 149 -44.95 34.67 48.36
N LYS A 150 -46.03 35.39 48.05
CA LYS A 150 -46.86 35.10 46.86
C LYS A 150 -46.11 35.39 45.56
N SER A 151 -45.31 36.45 45.53
CA SER A 151 -44.46 36.76 44.37
C SER A 151 -43.37 35.71 44.19
N ALA A 152 -42.64 35.38 45.25
CA ALA A 152 -41.56 34.41 45.21
C ALA A 152 -42.08 33.00 44.88
N ALA A 153 -43.28 32.62 45.33
CA ALA A 153 -43.91 31.35 44.96
C ALA A 153 -44.20 31.27 43.45
N ALA A 154 -44.65 32.38 42.84
CA ALA A 154 -44.85 32.45 41.40
C ALA A 154 -43.52 32.34 40.63
N ASP A 155 -42.45 32.97 41.15
CA ASP A 155 -41.11 32.90 40.56
C ASP A 155 -40.50 31.49 40.69
N VAL A 156 -40.69 30.79 41.81
CA VAL A 156 -40.31 29.37 41.97
C VAL A 156 -41.02 28.50 40.93
N GLN A 157 -42.33 28.68 40.76
CA GLN A 157 -43.09 27.90 39.78
C GLN A 157 -42.62 28.18 38.34
N LYS A 158 -42.28 29.43 38.03
CA LYS A 158 -41.73 29.83 36.73
C LYS A 158 -40.35 29.22 36.50
N ALA A 159 -39.46 29.27 37.48
CA ALA A 159 -38.12 28.69 37.40
C ALA A 159 -38.17 27.16 37.24
N ALA A 160 -39.05 26.48 37.98
CA ALA A 160 -39.26 25.03 37.85
C ALA A 160 -39.75 24.64 36.44
N LYS A 161 -40.63 25.46 35.84
CA LYS A 161 -41.07 25.24 34.46
C LYS A 161 -39.93 25.40 33.46
N VAL A 162 -39.14 26.46 33.58
CA VAL A 162 -37.96 26.69 32.73
C VAL A 162 -36.97 25.53 32.85
N LEU A 163 -36.73 25.03 34.06
CA LEU A 163 -35.86 23.88 34.27
C LEU A 163 -36.40 22.61 33.60
N SER A 164 -37.71 22.35 33.69
CA SER A 164 -38.34 21.21 33.02
C SER A 164 -38.21 21.30 31.49
N ASP A 165 -38.44 22.50 30.93
CA ASP A 165 -38.29 22.75 29.49
C ASP A 165 -36.83 22.55 29.05
N GLU A 166 -35.86 23.01 29.86
CA GLU A 166 -34.42 22.84 29.61
C GLU A 166 -33.99 21.37 29.71
N MET A 167 -34.55 20.59 30.64
CA MET A 167 -34.28 19.14 30.72
C MET A 167 -34.73 18.40 29.45
N GLU A 168 -35.86 18.79 28.86
CA GLU A 168 -36.31 18.21 27.60
C GLU A 168 -35.40 18.64 26.43
N GLN A 169 -35.00 19.91 26.38
CA GLN A 169 -34.02 20.41 25.40
C GLN A 169 -32.69 19.65 25.51
N GLN A 170 -32.19 19.44 26.72
CA GLN A 170 -30.97 18.68 26.97
C GLN A 170 -31.07 17.25 26.44
N ARG A 171 -32.23 16.58 26.62
CA ARG A 171 -32.46 15.25 26.05
C ARG A 171 -32.37 15.27 24.52
N ARG A 172 -32.99 16.26 23.87
CA ARG A 172 -32.97 16.41 22.40
C ARG A 172 -31.56 16.72 21.89
N GLN A 173 -30.85 17.62 22.55
CA GLN A 173 -29.47 17.96 22.22
C GLN A 173 -28.51 16.80 22.46
N GLY A 174 -28.77 15.94 23.46
CA GLY A 174 -28.00 14.72 23.69
C GLY A 174 -28.03 13.76 22.50
N LEU A 175 -29.17 13.67 21.79
CA LEU A 175 -29.25 12.91 20.54
C LEU A 175 -28.41 13.53 19.42
N ILE A 176 -28.42 14.86 19.32
CA ILE A 176 -27.60 15.59 18.33
C ILE A 176 -26.11 15.41 18.62
N VAL A 177 -25.69 15.53 19.90
CA VAL A 177 -24.31 15.29 20.34
C VAL A 177 -23.87 13.87 19.97
N SER A 178 -24.69 12.86 20.28
CA SER A 178 -24.38 11.47 19.93
C SER A 178 -24.26 11.25 18.42
N ALA A 179 -25.17 11.85 17.63
CA ALA A 179 -25.10 11.78 16.17
C ALA A 179 -23.83 12.45 15.61
N MET A 180 -23.44 13.61 16.14
CA MET A 180 -22.20 14.29 15.76
C MET A 180 -20.96 13.47 16.13
N GLU A 181 -20.95 12.81 17.30
CA GLU A 181 -19.85 11.92 17.68
C GLU A 181 -19.73 10.69 16.77
N GLN A 182 -20.86 10.13 16.35
CA GLN A 182 -20.88 9.03 15.37
C GLN A 182 -20.33 9.48 14.02
N GLU A 183 -20.75 10.65 13.55
CA GLU A 183 -20.26 11.22 12.29
C GLU A 183 -18.74 11.51 12.35
N ILE A 184 -18.23 12.01 13.49
CA ILE A 184 -16.77 12.18 13.69
C ILE A 184 -16.04 10.83 13.56
N LYS A 185 -16.58 9.75 14.16
CA LYS A 185 -15.97 8.42 14.05
C LYS A 185 -15.95 7.90 12.61
N LEU A 186 -17.04 8.10 11.88
CA LEU A 186 -17.14 7.71 10.48
C LEU A 186 -16.15 8.50 9.61
N ILE A 187 -15.99 9.81 9.87
CA ILE A 187 -14.96 10.61 9.20
C ILE A 187 -13.56 10.10 9.55
N ASP A 188 -13.29 9.73 10.81
CA ASP A 188 -12.00 9.16 11.23
C ASP A 188 -11.70 7.84 10.48
N GLU A 189 -12.69 6.95 10.33
CA GLU A 189 -12.56 5.72 9.54
C GLU A 189 -12.22 6.00 8.07
N HIS A 190 -12.87 6.99 7.44
CA HIS A 190 -12.57 7.38 6.07
C HIS A 190 -11.20 8.07 5.92
N ILE A 191 -10.74 8.82 6.92
CA ILE A 191 -9.38 9.38 6.93
C ILE A 191 -8.35 8.24 6.94
N GLU A 192 -8.57 7.20 7.74
CA GLU A 192 -7.68 6.03 7.75
C GLU A 192 -7.72 5.28 6.42
N GLU A 193 -8.89 5.15 5.79
CA GLU A 193 -9.04 4.56 4.46
C GLU A 193 -8.23 5.34 3.41
N ALA A 194 -8.39 6.66 3.37
CA ALA A 194 -7.65 7.52 2.46
C ALA A 194 -6.12 7.40 2.67
N ILE A 195 -5.65 7.30 3.92
CA ILE A 195 -4.22 7.06 4.22
C ILE A 195 -3.77 5.70 3.68
N ARG A 196 -4.54 4.62 3.92
CA ARG A 196 -4.18 3.27 3.46
C ARG A 196 -4.10 3.20 1.94
N GLU A 197 -5.06 3.77 1.23
CA GLU A 197 -5.07 3.75 -0.24
C GLU A 197 -4.01 4.69 -0.85
N TYR A 198 -3.66 5.79 -0.17
CA TYR A 198 -2.50 6.61 -0.51
C TYR A 198 -1.20 5.80 -0.41
N GLU A 199 -0.92 5.18 0.74
CA GLU A 199 0.31 4.40 0.96
C GLU A 199 0.43 3.22 -0.02
N LYS A 200 -0.68 2.57 -0.34
CA LYS A 200 -0.72 1.48 -1.33
C LYS A 200 -0.38 1.98 -2.73
N SER A 201 -0.90 3.14 -3.12
CA SER A 201 -0.57 3.80 -4.39
C SER A 201 0.90 4.24 -4.43
N GLU A 202 1.41 4.79 -3.33
CA GLU A 202 2.81 5.19 -3.17
C GLU A 202 3.75 3.98 -3.27
N ARG A 203 3.49 2.89 -2.55
CA ARG A 203 4.30 1.65 -2.64
C ARG A 203 4.32 1.10 -4.06
N SER A 204 3.20 1.15 -4.76
CA SER A 204 3.11 0.71 -6.15
C SER A 204 3.93 1.62 -7.09
N ALA A 205 3.86 2.94 -6.89
CA ALA A 205 4.65 3.90 -7.63
C ALA A 205 6.16 3.73 -7.38
N VAL A 206 6.57 3.56 -6.12
CA VAL A 206 7.97 3.32 -5.74
C VAL A 206 8.45 1.99 -6.31
N GLY A 207 7.63 0.94 -6.27
CA GLY A 207 7.94 -0.35 -6.90
C GLY A 207 8.21 -0.19 -8.39
N LEU A 208 7.32 0.49 -9.12
CA LEU A 208 7.49 0.77 -10.54
C LEU A 208 8.75 1.62 -10.83
N ALA A 209 9.00 2.66 -10.03
CA ALA A 209 10.21 3.49 -10.16
C ALA A 209 11.49 2.67 -9.91
N THR A 210 11.47 1.77 -8.92
CA THR A 210 12.60 0.88 -8.62
C THR A 210 12.87 -0.07 -9.79
N GLU A 211 11.83 -0.65 -10.40
CA GLU A 211 11.98 -1.47 -11.60
C GLU A 211 12.63 -0.68 -12.75
N ARG A 212 12.28 0.60 -12.94
CA ARG A 212 12.93 1.48 -13.96
C ARG A 212 14.40 1.72 -13.62
N LEU A 213 14.70 2.06 -12.37
CA LEU A 213 16.07 2.33 -11.93
C LEU A 213 16.97 1.10 -12.04
N GLN A 214 16.44 -0.12 -11.81
CA GLN A 214 17.18 -1.36 -12.03
C GLN A 214 17.53 -1.56 -13.52
N GLU A 215 16.63 -1.18 -14.45
CA GLU A 215 16.93 -1.22 -15.88
C GLU A 215 18.03 -0.21 -16.25
N GLU A 216 17.91 1.03 -15.77
CA GLU A 216 18.91 2.09 -16.01
C GLU A 216 20.27 1.70 -15.42
N TRP A 217 20.28 1.13 -14.21
CA TRP A 217 21.48 0.57 -13.59
C TRP A 217 22.12 -0.47 -14.48
N ASN A 218 21.36 -1.44 -14.97
CA ASN A 218 21.88 -2.49 -15.83
C ASN A 218 22.45 -1.95 -17.14
N VAL A 219 21.82 -0.96 -17.76
CA VAL A 219 22.36 -0.29 -18.95
C VAL A 219 23.68 0.42 -18.63
N ALA A 220 23.74 1.15 -17.51
CA ALA A 220 24.96 1.82 -17.06
C ALA A 220 26.09 0.82 -16.75
N VAL A 221 25.78 -0.33 -16.14
CA VAL A 221 26.74 -1.41 -15.90
C VAL A 221 27.28 -1.97 -17.21
N GLN A 222 26.44 -2.21 -18.21
CA GLN A 222 26.88 -2.67 -19.55
C GLN A 222 27.80 -1.66 -20.23
N GLN A 223 27.48 -0.37 -20.14
CA GLN A 223 28.35 0.70 -20.66
C GLN A 223 29.69 0.74 -19.93
N LEU A 224 29.68 0.64 -18.60
CA LEU A 224 30.88 0.58 -17.76
C LEU A 224 31.77 -0.61 -18.15
N ILE A 225 31.17 -1.78 -18.38
CA ILE A 225 31.88 -2.99 -18.82
C ILE A 225 32.51 -2.77 -20.20
N ALA A 226 31.77 -2.22 -21.16
CA ALA A 226 32.27 -1.96 -22.51
C ALA A 226 33.45 -0.99 -22.51
N ILE A 227 33.36 0.11 -21.74
CA ILE A 227 34.44 1.08 -21.57
C ILE A 227 35.63 0.44 -20.83
N GLY A 228 35.35 -0.29 -19.75
CA GLY A 228 36.35 -1.00 -18.97
C GLY A 228 37.15 -2.00 -19.81
N ALA A 229 36.49 -2.76 -20.68
CA ALA A 229 37.13 -3.71 -21.58
C ALA A 229 38.03 -3.04 -22.63
N LYS A 230 37.61 -1.89 -23.19
CA LYS A 230 38.45 -1.08 -24.09
C LYS A 230 39.68 -0.53 -23.37
N LEU A 231 39.50 0.01 -22.17
CA LEU A 231 40.61 0.53 -21.35
C LEU A 231 41.59 -0.59 -20.96
N TYR A 232 41.06 -1.78 -20.62
CA TYR A 232 41.87 -2.97 -20.35
C TYR A 232 42.69 -3.37 -21.58
N SER A 233 42.09 -3.38 -22.78
CA SER A 233 42.80 -3.69 -24.02
C SER A 233 43.91 -2.69 -24.32
N GLY A 234 43.66 -1.39 -24.13
CA GLY A 234 44.67 -0.33 -24.29
C GLY A 234 45.85 -0.50 -23.33
N LYS A 235 45.59 -0.74 -22.04
CA LYS A 235 46.66 -1.00 -21.06
C LYS A 235 47.47 -2.23 -21.42
N ARG A 236 46.81 -3.32 -21.84
CA ARG A 236 47.48 -4.54 -22.31
C ARG A 236 48.36 -4.28 -23.53
N TYR A 237 47.85 -3.54 -24.52
CA TYR A 237 48.60 -3.20 -25.73
C TYR A 237 49.88 -2.41 -25.42
N MET A 238 49.81 -1.50 -24.44
CA MET A 238 50.96 -0.70 -23.98
C MET A 238 51.90 -1.45 -23.02
N GLY A 239 51.60 -2.71 -22.67
CA GLY A 239 52.35 -3.48 -21.67
C GLY A 239 52.22 -2.95 -20.25
N HIS A 240 51.18 -2.16 -19.95
CA HIS A 240 50.89 -1.65 -18.61
C HIS A 240 50.19 -2.67 -17.75
N ASP A 241 50.42 -2.56 -16.44
CA ASP A 241 49.78 -3.38 -15.43
C ASP A 241 48.26 -3.12 -15.35
N GLN A 242 47.49 -4.20 -15.16
CA GLN A 242 46.03 -4.17 -15.10
C GLN A 242 45.47 -4.30 -13.68
N TYR A 243 46.29 -4.17 -12.64
CA TYR A 243 45.83 -4.29 -11.24
C TYR A 243 44.63 -3.42 -10.86
N ALA A 244 44.42 -2.28 -11.53
CA ALA A 244 43.26 -1.41 -11.30
C ALA A 244 41.89 -2.10 -11.52
N PHE A 245 41.85 -3.22 -12.24
CA PHE A 245 40.61 -3.96 -12.50
C PHE A 245 40.45 -5.22 -11.64
N ARG A 246 41.44 -5.57 -10.81
CA ARG A 246 41.46 -6.84 -10.06
C ARG A 246 40.29 -6.98 -9.09
N ASP A 247 39.85 -5.86 -8.51
CA ASP A 247 38.74 -5.79 -7.57
C ASP A 247 37.41 -5.43 -8.26
N PHE A 248 37.38 -5.40 -9.60
CA PHE A 248 36.15 -5.12 -10.33
C PHE A 248 35.16 -6.28 -10.14
N LYS A 249 34.03 -5.95 -9.52
CA LYS A 249 32.89 -6.85 -9.36
C LYS A 249 31.61 -6.05 -9.35
N VAL A 250 30.76 -6.28 -10.35
CA VAL A 250 29.47 -5.61 -10.48
C VAL A 250 28.40 -6.66 -10.75
N ARG A 251 27.30 -6.60 -10.00
CA ARG A 251 26.17 -7.52 -10.18
C ARG A 251 25.13 -6.92 -11.10
N ASP A 252 24.50 -7.79 -11.87
CA ASP A 252 23.25 -7.50 -12.56
C ASP A 252 22.10 -7.58 -11.54
N GLU A 253 21.27 -6.54 -11.47
CA GLU A 253 20.13 -6.49 -10.53
C GLU A 253 18.87 -7.20 -11.07
N LEU A 254 18.81 -7.48 -12.38
CA LEU A 254 17.72 -8.22 -13.01
C LEU A 254 18.05 -9.72 -13.17
N ASP A 255 19.32 -10.09 -13.08
CA ASP A 255 19.80 -11.47 -13.15
C ASP A 255 20.85 -11.74 -12.06
N SER A 256 20.40 -12.18 -10.88
CA SER A 256 21.26 -12.36 -9.70
C SER A 256 22.40 -13.37 -9.89
N ASP A 257 22.31 -14.21 -10.91
CA ASP A 257 23.32 -15.21 -11.26
C ASP A 257 24.43 -14.64 -12.14
N ILE A 258 24.23 -13.44 -12.70
CA ILE A 258 25.21 -12.75 -13.53
C ILE A 258 25.96 -11.73 -12.67
N ALA A 259 27.18 -12.10 -12.28
CA ALA A 259 28.15 -11.18 -11.71
C ALA A 259 29.27 -10.96 -12.73
N TRP A 260 29.46 -9.70 -13.13
CA TRP A 260 30.56 -9.30 -13.98
C TRP A 260 31.80 -9.10 -13.12
N ASP A 261 32.90 -9.73 -13.53
CA ASP A 261 34.18 -9.58 -12.86
C ASP A 261 35.32 -9.22 -13.82
N TRP A 262 36.52 -9.08 -13.27
CA TRP A 262 37.72 -8.77 -14.02
C TRP A 262 38.02 -9.80 -15.14
N SER A 263 37.61 -11.06 -14.96
CA SER A 263 37.83 -12.12 -15.94
C SER A 263 36.98 -11.92 -17.18
N ASP A 264 35.77 -11.38 -17.03
CA ASP A 264 34.88 -11.05 -18.14
C ASP A 264 35.37 -9.80 -18.88
N LEU A 265 35.88 -8.79 -18.17
CA LEU A 265 36.58 -7.66 -18.78
C LEU A 265 37.79 -8.12 -19.61
N LEU A 266 38.59 -9.06 -19.08
CA LEU A 266 39.71 -9.63 -19.81
C LEU A 266 39.24 -10.34 -21.09
N LYS A 267 38.21 -11.20 -21.01
CA LYS A 267 37.65 -11.89 -22.20
C LYS A 267 37.19 -10.88 -23.26
N LEU A 268 36.44 -9.86 -22.84
CA LEU A 268 35.94 -8.80 -23.73
C LEU A 268 37.08 -7.95 -24.31
N SER A 269 38.16 -7.73 -23.56
CA SER A 269 39.31 -6.94 -24.03
C SER A 269 40.00 -7.55 -25.27
N TYR A 270 39.90 -8.86 -25.50
CA TYR A 270 40.42 -9.51 -26.71
C TYR A 270 39.62 -9.17 -27.97
N GLN A 271 38.40 -8.67 -27.83
CA GLN A 271 37.56 -8.27 -28.94
C GLN A 271 37.91 -6.87 -29.48
N TYR A 272 38.68 -6.09 -28.72
CA TYR A 272 39.06 -4.73 -29.08
C TYR A 272 40.50 -4.65 -29.58
N GLY A 273 40.66 -4.31 -30.86
CA GLY A 273 41.95 -4.05 -31.52
C GLY A 273 42.40 -2.58 -31.44
N PRO A 274 43.62 -2.25 -31.90
CA PRO A 274 44.19 -0.89 -31.82
C PRO A 274 43.31 0.17 -32.48
N GLU A 275 42.72 -0.11 -33.65
CA GLU A 275 41.83 0.82 -34.37
C GLU A 275 40.64 1.25 -33.49
N GLN A 276 40.01 0.31 -32.78
CA GLN A 276 38.86 0.57 -31.91
C GLN A 276 39.23 1.25 -30.58
N ILE A 277 40.51 1.27 -30.23
CA ILE A 277 41.05 1.97 -29.05
C ILE A 277 41.41 3.41 -29.43
N ILE A 278 41.96 3.62 -30.62
CA ILE A 278 42.43 4.92 -31.13
C ILE A 278 41.25 5.76 -31.62
N ASP A 279 40.31 5.15 -32.35
CA ASP A 279 39.06 5.79 -32.74
C ASP A 279 38.10 5.78 -31.55
N LEU A 280 38.42 6.57 -30.53
CA LEU A 280 37.47 7.00 -29.52
C LEU A 280 36.36 7.78 -30.23
N GLN A 281 35.36 7.09 -30.77
CA GLN A 281 34.14 7.76 -31.22
C GLN A 281 33.64 8.57 -30.04
N ALA A 282 33.66 9.90 -30.19
CA ALA A 282 33.15 10.89 -29.25
C ALA A 282 31.61 10.84 -29.13
N ALA A 283 31.03 9.64 -29.08
CA ALA A 283 29.60 9.42 -29.13
C ALA A 283 28.94 9.29 -27.73
N THR A 284 29.68 9.42 -26.63
CA THR A 284 29.14 9.17 -25.28
C THR A 284 29.53 10.22 -24.24
N LEU A 285 29.65 11.50 -24.63
CA LEU A 285 29.78 12.61 -23.68
C LEU A 285 28.78 13.76 -23.90
N VAL A 286 27.91 13.69 -24.92
CA VAL A 286 26.99 14.81 -25.24
C VAL A 286 25.71 14.82 -24.39
N GLU A 287 25.32 13.74 -23.71
CA GLU A 287 24.07 13.71 -22.94
C GLU A 287 24.21 14.05 -21.45
N VAL A 288 25.40 14.38 -20.94
CA VAL A 288 25.58 14.74 -19.51
C VAL A 288 25.73 16.26 -19.28
N GLU A 289 25.91 17.07 -20.33
CA GLU A 289 26.00 18.53 -20.19
C GLU A 289 24.69 19.27 -20.56
N ALA A 290 23.60 18.57 -20.86
CA ALA A 290 22.32 19.19 -21.18
C ALA A 290 21.12 18.45 -20.56
N SER A 291 21.00 18.47 -19.23
CA SER A 291 19.70 18.49 -18.51
C SER A 291 19.89 18.68 -17.01
#